data_AF-A0AAW6NHP3-F1
#
_entry.id   AF-A0AAW6NHP3-F1
#
_cell.length_a   1.000
_cell.length_b   1.000
_cell.length_c   1.000
_cell.angle_alpha   90.00
_cell.angle_beta   90.00
_cell.angle_gamma   90.00
#
_symmetry.space_group_name_H-M   'P 1'
#
loop_
_entity.id
_entity.type
_entity.pdbx_description
1 polymer ?
#
loop_
_entity_poly.entity_id
_entity_poly.type
_entity_poly.pdbx_seq_one_letter_code
_entity_poly.pdbx_strand_id
1 'polypeptide(L)'
;MRYVDEYRAPEQVLQLIDRLKSRASLLDYTKEKPLRIMEVCGGHTHAIFKFGLDQLLPENIEFIHGPGCPVCVLPMGRIDSCLDIASRPGVI
;
A
#
# COMPACT_ATOMS: atom_id res chain seq x y z
N MET A 1 9.71 19.82 -1.44
CA MET A 1 9.51 18.89 -0.31
C MET A 1 10.89 18.38 0.09
N ARG A 2 11.29 18.54 1.36
CA ARG A 2 12.65 18.21 1.83
C ARG A 2 12.82 16.68 1.76
N TYR A 3 13.94 16.19 1.21
CA TYR A 3 14.31 14.77 1.05
C TYR A 3 13.67 13.96 -0.10
N VAL A 4 12.92 14.58 -1.02
CA VAL A 4 12.33 13.83 -2.14
C VAL A 4 13.38 13.18 -3.03
N ASP A 5 14.48 13.88 -3.31
CA ASP A 5 15.51 13.36 -4.21
C ASP A 5 16.30 12.21 -3.56
N GLU A 6 16.54 12.28 -2.25
CA GLU A 6 17.22 11.23 -1.48
C GLU A 6 16.38 9.96 -1.45
N TYR A 7 15.12 10.02 -0.98
CA TYR A 7 14.27 8.84 -0.88
C TYR A 7 13.76 8.30 -2.24
N ARG A 8 14.05 8.99 -3.35
CA ARG A 8 13.74 8.52 -4.71
C ARG A 8 14.98 8.19 -5.52
N ALA A 9 16.17 8.21 -4.92
CA ALA A 9 17.41 7.87 -5.60
C ALA A 9 17.40 6.38 -6.01
N PRO A 10 17.46 6.06 -7.32
CA PRO A 10 17.33 4.67 -7.79
C PRO A 10 18.46 3.77 -7.30
N GLU A 11 19.67 4.31 -7.17
CA GLU A 11 20.83 3.63 -6.59
C GLU A 11 20.53 3.07 -5.19
N GLN A 12 20.01 3.92 -4.30
CA GLN A 12 19.71 3.55 -2.92
C GLN A 12 18.59 2.51 -2.85
N VAL A 13 17.58 2.63 -3.71
CA VAL A 13 16.49 1.65 -3.81
C VAL A 13 17.03 0.29 -4.24
N LEU A 14 17.86 0.22 -5.28
CA LEU A 14 18.44 -1.04 -5.75
C LEU A 14 19.33 -1.70 -4.70
N GLN A 15 20.17 -0.92 -4.01
CA GLN A 15 20.96 -1.41 -2.87
C GLN A 15 20.08 -1.99 -1.76
N LEU A 16 18.93 -1.36 -1.47
CA LEU A 16 17.99 -1.87 -0.49
C LEU A 16 17.32 -3.17 -0.95
N ILE A 17 16.93 -3.26 -2.22
CA ILE A 17 16.35 -4.48 -2.81
C ILE A 17 17.33 -5.66 -2.69
N ASP A 18 18.61 -5.47 -2.99
CA ASP A 18 19.61 -6.54 -2.87
C ASP A 18 19.79 -7.01 -1.42
N ARG A 19 19.74 -6.07 -0.47
CA ARG A 19 19.74 -6.41 0.97
C ARG A 19 18.47 -7.14 1.39
N LEU A 20 17.32 -6.80 0.83
CA LEU A 20 16.06 -7.50 1.11
C LEU A 20 16.08 -8.92 0.53
N LYS A 21 16.62 -9.11 -0.68
CA LYS A 21 16.80 -10.44 -1.29
C LYS A 21 17.66 -11.36 -0.42
N SER A 22 18.79 -10.87 0.08
CA SER A 22 19.69 -11.66 0.94
C SER A 22 19.10 -11.98 2.31
N ARG A 23 18.24 -11.11 2.87
CA ARG A 23 17.56 -11.39 4.14
C ARG A 23 16.36 -12.32 3.96
N ALA A 24 15.60 -12.14 2.87
CA ALA A 24 14.42 -12.95 2.58
C ALA A 24 14.77 -14.42 2.34
N SER A 25 15.96 -14.73 1.81
CA SER A 25 16.44 -16.11 1.64
C SER A 25 16.80 -16.82 2.95
N LEU A 26 16.97 -16.07 4.05
CA LEU A 26 17.23 -16.62 5.38
C LEU A 26 15.94 -16.92 6.15
N LEU A 27 14.79 -16.54 5.62
CA LEU A 27 13.49 -16.77 6.24
C LEU A 27 12.89 -18.08 5.74
N ASP A 28 12.15 -18.77 6.61
CA ASP A 28 11.42 -20.00 6.29
C ASP A 28 10.06 -19.68 5.61
N TYR A 29 10.13 -18.94 4.50
CA TYR A 29 9.00 -18.63 3.62
C TYR A 29 9.34 -19.04 2.20
N THR A 30 8.36 -19.63 1.52
CA THR A 30 8.47 -20.07 0.13
C THR A 30 7.46 -19.34 -0.74
N LYS A 31 7.49 -19.61 -2.05
CA LYS A 31 6.47 -19.09 -2.98
C LYS A 31 5.06 -19.60 -2.63
N GLU A 32 4.96 -20.85 -2.16
CA GLU A 32 3.70 -21.51 -1.80
C GLU A 32 3.20 -21.04 -0.42
N LYS A 33 4.11 -20.57 0.43
CA LYS A 33 3.82 -20.04 1.77
C LYS A 33 4.61 -18.74 2.00
N PRO A 34 4.22 -17.64 1.34
CA PRO A 34 4.98 -16.40 1.39
C PRO A 34 4.83 -15.67 2.73
N LEU A 35 5.80 -14.83 3.05
CA LEU A 35 5.67 -13.81 4.09
C LEU A 35 4.67 -12.76 3.62
N ARG A 36 3.55 -12.66 4.33
CA ARG A 36 2.48 -11.72 4.01
C ARG A 36 2.67 -10.40 4.74
N ILE A 37 2.80 -9.32 4.00
CA ILE A 37 2.92 -7.96 4.52
C ILE A 37 1.66 -7.19 4.12
N MET A 38 0.84 -6.84 5.10
CA MET A 38 -0.37 -6.06 4.85
C MET A 38 -0.10 -4.57 4.98
N GLU A 39 -0.50 -3.81 3.97
CA GLU A 39 -0.61 -2.36 4.06
C GLU A 39 -2.07 -1.92 4.16
N VAL A 40 -2.30 -0.75 4.76
CA VAL A 40 -3.64 -0.17 5.01
C VAL A 40 -3.66 1.30 4.63
N CYS A 41 -2.97 1.67 3.55
CA CYS A 41 -2.92 3.04 3.05
C CYS A 41 -2.94 3.03 1.52
N GLY A 42 -3.99 3.60 0.92
CA GLY A 42 -4.09 3.67 -0.55
C GLY A 42 -2.89 4.33 -1.23
N GLY A 43 -2.18 5.23 -0.54
CA GLY A 43 -0.93 5.82 -1.04
C GLY A 43 0.22 4.79 -1.15
N HIS A 44 0.30 3.84 -0.22
CA HIS A 44 1.26 2.74 -0.30
C HIS A 44 0.86 1.74 -1.39
N THR A 45 -0.43 1.36 -1.47
CA THR A 45 -0.94 0.53 -2.58
C THR A 45 -0.54 1.14 -3.93
N HIS A 46 -0.79 2.44 -4.11
CA HIS A 46 -0.44 3.16 -5.33
C HIS A 46 1.06 3.13 -5.60
N ALA A 47 1.90 3.37 -4.58
CA ALA A 47 3.36 3.36 -4.74
C ALA A 47 3.89 1.97 -5.10
N ILE A 48 3.39 0.90 -4.47
CA ILE A 48 3.79 -0.49 -4.73
C ILE A 48 3.55 -0.82 -6.20
N PHE A 49 2.34 -0.59 -6.71
CA PHE A 49 2.02 -0.87 -8.11
C PHE A 49 2.73 0.06 -9.08
N LYS A 50 2.79 1.36 -8.78
CA LYS A 50 3.42 2.36 -9.66
C LYS A 50 4.90 2.07 -9.90
N PHE A 51 5.61 1.60 -8.88
CA PHE A 51 7.03 1.30 -8.94
C PHE A 51 7.34 -0.20 -9.10
N GLY A 52 6.30 -1.06 -9.23
CA GLY A 52 6.46 -2.50 -9.40
C GLY A 52 7.21 -3.17 -8.25
N LEU A 53 7.03 -2.70 -7.01
CA LEU A 53 7.78 -3.22 -5.85
C LEU A 53 7.47 -4.69 -5.57
N ASP A 54 6.26 -5.12 -5.87
CA ASP A 54 5.80 -6.51 -5.84
C ASP A 54 6.59 -7.43 -6.80
N GLN A 55 7.09 -6.88 -7.92
CA GLN A 55 7.89 -7.60 -8.90
C GLN A 55 9.40 -7.53 -8.61
N LEU A 56 9.85 -6.50 -7.88
CA LEU A 56 11.26 -6.32 -7.53
C LEU A 56 11.69 -7.17 -6.32
N LEU A 57 10.75 -7.51 -5.45
CA LEU A 57 10.99 -8.33 -4.27
C LEU A 57 10.98 -9.83 -4.59
N PRO A 58 11.62 -10.66 -3.74
CA PRO A 58 11.53 -12.12 -3.83
C PRO A 58 10.10 -12.66 -3.83
N GLU A 59 9.87 -13.73 -4.59
CA GLU A 59 8.55 -14.40 -4.69
C GLU A 59 8.05 -15.02 -3.37
N ASN A 60 8.91 -15.12 -2.35
CA ASN A 60 8.52 -15.56 -1.01
C ASN A 60 8.00 -14.41 -0.13
N ILE A 61 7.74 -13.23 -0.70
CA ILE A 61 7.08 -12.10 -0.07
C ILE A 61 5.82 -11.76 -0.87
N GLU A 62 4.70 -11.59 -0.18
CA GLU A 62 3.41 -11.23 -0.76
C GLU A 62 2.87 -9.97 -0.06
N PHE A 63 2.46 -8.97 -0.85
CA PHE A 63 1.75 -7.82 -0.32
C PHE A 63 0.24 -8.10 -0.24
N ILE A 64 -0.34 -7.83 0.93
CA ILE A 64 -1.80 -7.82 1.11
C ILE A 64 -2.25 -6.35 1.13
N HIS A 65 -3.18 -6.03 0.24
CA HIS A 65 -3.78 -4.69 0.16
C HIS A 65 -5.03 -4.66 1.04
N GLY A 66 -4.87 -4.13 2.25
CA GLY A 66 -5.93 -4.03 3.23
C GLY A 66 -6.89 -2.87 2.97
N PRO A 67 -7.86 -2.64 3.87
CA PRO A 67 -8.88 -1.60 3.76
C PRO A 67 -8.33 -0.18 4.03
N GLY A 68 -7.37 0.29 3.21
CA GLY A 68 -6.68 1.57 3.39
C GLY A 68 -7.37 2.80 2.78
N CYS A 69 -8.58 2.64 2.27
CA CYS A 69 -9.34 3.69 1.59
C CYS A 69 -10.54 4.10 2.46
N PRO A 70 -10.50 5.26 3.13
CA PRO A 70 -11.58 5.67 4.06
C PRO A 70 -12.93 5.84 3.37
N VAL A 71 -12.93 6.19 2.09
CA VAL A 71 -14.16 6.31 1.28
C VAL A 71 -14.72 4.92 0.97
N CYS A 72 -13.87 3.96 0.63
CA CYS A 72 -14.26 2.61 0.20
C CYS A 72 -14.88 1.79 1.34
N VAL A 73 -14.53 2.10 2.59
CA VAL A 73 -15.06 1.42 3.79
C VAL A 73 -16.12 2.21 4.52
N LEU A 74 -16.62 3.30 3.93
CA LEU A 74 -17.68 4.09 4.53
C LEU A 74 -18.97 3.25 4.63
N PRO A 75 -19.57 3.08 5.83
CA PRO A 75 -20.82 2.34 5.95
C PRO A 75 -21.95 2.97 5.14
N MET A 76 -22.81 2.16 4.51
CA MET A 76 -23.89 2.68 3.65
C MET A 76 -24.83 3.65 4.39
N GLY A 77 -25.17 3.38 5.65
CA GLY A 77 -26.02 4.29 6.44
C GLY A 77 -25.42 5.69 6.67
N ARG A 78 -24.10 5.87 6.53
CA ARG A 78 -23.47 7.21 6.55
C ARG A 78 -23.79 7.99 5.27
N ILE A 79 -23.91 7.31 4.14
CA ILE A 79 -24.32 7.94 2.88
C ILE A 79 -25.77 8.40 2.98
N ASP A 80 -26.67 7.55 3.50
CA ASP A 80 -28.08 7.91 3.73
C ASP A 80 -28.21 9.16 4.64
N SER A 81 -27.42 9.20 5.71
CA SER A 81 -27.36 10.35 6.61
C SER A 81 -26.89 11.63 5.90
N CYS A 82 -25.90 11.52 5.01
CA CYS A 82 -25.43 12.65 4.20
C CYS A 82 -26.51 13.11 3.21
N LEU A 83 -27.26 12.19 2.59
CA LEU A 83 -28.36 12.52 1.68
C LEU A 83 -29.49 13.27 2.38
N ASP A 84 -29.86 12.84 3.59
CA ASP A 84 -30.85 13.56 4.41
C ASP A 84 -30.41 15.00 4.68
N ILE A 85 -29.15 15.18 5.09
CA ILE A 85 -28.60 16.53 5.36
C ILE A 85 -28.57 17.37 4.09
N ALA A 86 -28.11 16.80 2.97
CA ALA A 86 -28.00 17.50 1.69
C ALA A 86 -29.37 17.93 1.12
N SER A 87 -30.45 17.23 1.47
CA SER A 87 -31.80 17.58 1.02
C SER A 87 -32.40 18.84 1.70
N ARG A 88 -31.75 19.36 2.75
CA ARG A 88 -32.27 20.48 3.54
C ARG A 88 -32.09 21.82 2.82
N PRO A 89 -33.08 22.72 2.88
CA PRO A 89 -32.94 24.06 2.30
C PRO A 89 -31.71 24.79 2.85
N GLY A 90 -30.89 25.35 1.95
CA GLY A 90 -29.69 26.12 2.32
C GLY A 90 -28.42 25.31 2.56
N VAL A 91 -28.44 23.99 2.36
CA VAL A 91 -27.23 23.14 2.31
C VAL A 91 -26.71 23.07 0.86
N ILE A 92 -25.38 23.13 0.67
CA ILE A 92 -24.69 23.01 -0.63
C ILE A 92 -24.32 21.55 -0.89
#